data_AF-W2P4S1-F1
#
_entry.id   AF-W2P4S1-F1
#
_cell.length_a   1.000
_cell.length_b   1.000
_cell.length_c   1.000
_cell.angle_alpha   90.00
_cell.angle_beta   90.00
_cell.angle_gamma   90.00
#
_symmetry.space_group_name_H-M   'P 1'
#
loop_
_entity.id
_entity.type
_entity.pdbx_description
1 polymer ?
#
loop_
_entity_poly.entity_id
_entity_poly.type
_entity_poly.pdbx_seq_one_letter_code
_entity_poly.pdbx_strand_id
1 'polypeptide(L)'
;MYSVGLLLFVSSALFTKTLAIDYAGGWIDGSTSSGECVDICSAPSATCLTKDPTCLAKEKVPGDFDYLVLEQLFVPQFCRDLLVGVDGTISHQNVNPYPNGTVCVPERAVSKLTIHGLWPNYNDGYVSCCNPSDTVENDPYDAVKFSENQATLLAEMGEKWIDASADSTYDTLCEIYDHEFQKHGLCYAAQGADLEAAAV
;
A
#
# COMPACT_ATOMS: atom_id res chain seq x y z
N MET A 1 51.29 31.64 40.16
CA MET A 1 50.86 30.27 39.78
C MET A 1 49.34 30.30 39.63
N TYR A 2 48.82 30.28 38.40
CA TYR A 2 47.40 29.99 38.14
C TYR A 2 47.35 29.11 36.89
N SER A 3 47.06 27.83 37.08
CA SER A 3 46.80 26.89 35.99
C SER A 3 45.35 27.06 35.54
N VAL A 4 45.15 27.47 34.29
CA VAL A 4 43.83 27.44 33.65
C VAL A 4 43.62 26.04 33.09
N GLY A 5 42.74 25.26 33.73
CA GLY A 5 42.30 23.96 33.23
C GLY A 5 41.24 24.13 32.14
N LEU A 6 41.54 23.68 30.93
CA LEU A 6 40.61 23.63 29.81
C LEU A 6 39.73 22.37 29.95
N LEU A 7 38.44 22.54 30.26
CA LEU A 7 37.45 21.45 30.26
C LEU A 7 36.92 21.27 28.84
N LEU A 8 37.32 20.18 28.18
CA LEU A 8 36.73 19.69 26.93
C LEU A 8 35.44 18.92 27.27
N PHE A 9 34.28 19.52 26.97
CA PHE A 9 33.02 18.79 26.94
C PHE A 9 32.92 18.03 25.62
N VAL A 10 33.02 16.71 25.68
CA VAL A 10 32.65 15.82 24.57
C VAL A 10 31.14 15.63 24.63
N SER A 11 30.40 16.36 23.79
CA SER A 11 28.97 16.07 23.57
C SER A 11 28.86 14.78 22.77
N SER A 12 28.54 13.68 23.44
CA SER A 12 28.10 12.45 22.78
C SER A 12 26.74 12.69 22.13
N ALA A 13 26.72 12.90 20.81
CA ALA A 13 25.49 12.91 20.04
C ALA A 13 24.86 11.51 20.08
N LEU A 14 23.76 11.37 20.82
CA LEU A 14 22.88 10.22 20.74
C LEU A 14 22.21 10.26 19.36
N PHE A 15 22.73 9.49 18.41
CA PHE A 15 22.00 9.17 17.19
C PHE A 15 20.82 8.28 17.56
N THR A 16 19.64 8.87 17.77
CA THR A 16 18.39 8.12 17.69
C THR A 16 18.26 7.65 16.25
N LYS A 17 18.52 6.37 15.99
CA LYS A 17 18.06 5.73 14.76
C LYS A 17 16.54 5.79 14.78
N THR A 18 15.96 6.75 14.06
CA THR A 18 14.54 6.68 13.70
C THR A 18 14.39 5.42 12.88
N LEU A 19 13.68 4.43 13.42
CA LEU A 19 13.29 3.25 12.67
C LEU A 19 12.36 3.72 11.56
N ALA A 20 12.56 3.17 10.36
CA ALA A 20 11.66 3.44 9.25
C ALA A 20 10.24 3.06 9.60
N ILE A 21 9.27 3.79 9.04
CA ILE A 21 7.89 3.30 9.01
C ILE A 21 7.81 2.36 7.82
N ASP A 22 7.47 1.11 8.11
CA ASP A 22 7.20 0.09 7.10
C ASP A 22 5.71 -0.23 7.16
N TYR A 23 4.97 0.12 6.11
CA TYR A 23 3.60 -0.33 5.96
C TYR A 23 3.55 -1.76 5.46
N ALA A 24 2.39 -2.40 5.61
CA ALA A 24 2.19 -3.76 5.11
C ALA A 24 2.02 -3.68 3.59
N GLY A 25 3.01 -4.18 2.85
CA GLY A 25 3.07 -4.15 1.39
C GLY A 25 4.51 -4.41 0.93
N GLY A 26 4.77 -4.32 -0.37
CA GLY A 26 6.09 -4.51 -0.97
C GLY A 26 6.44 -5.96 -1.29
N TRP A 27 7.66 -6.14 -1.75
CA TRP A 27 8.23 -7.44 -2.14
C TRP A 27 8.70 -8.24 -0.93
N ILE A 28 8.55 -9.57 -0.96
CA ILE A 28 9.22 -10.44 0.02
C ILE A 28 10.73 -10.21 -0.06
N ASP A 29 11.36 -10.01 1.11
CA ASP A 29 12.78 -9.65 1.27
C ASP A 29 13.22 -8.33 0.60
N GLY A 30 12.26 -7.47 0.20
CA GLY A 30 12.54 -6.18 -0.41
C GLY A 30 13.16 -6.26 -1.81
N SER A 31 12.97 -7.37 -2.52
CA SER A 31 13.54 -7.59 -3.84
C SER A 31 12.55 -8.22 -4.82
N THR A 32 12.56 -7.74 -6.05
CA THR A 32 11.80 -8.33 -7.18
C THR A 32 12.24 -9.73 -7.58
N SER A 33 13.35 -10.24 -7.02
CA SER A 33 13.97 -11.51 -7.42
C SER A 33 13.19 -12.76 -7.03
N SER A 34 12.39 -12.70 -5.96
CA SER A 34 11.51 -13.80 -5.56
C SER A 34 10.28 -13.90 -6.46
N GLY A 35 9.81 -12.77 -7.01
CA GLY A 35 8.52 -12.69 -7.69
C GLY A 35 7.32 -12.74 -6.73
N GLU A 36 7.57 -12.69 -5.41
CA GLU A 36 6.55 -12.88 -4.37
C GLU A 36 6.25 -11.57 -3.65
N CYS A 37 4.96 -11.27 -3.49
CA CYS A 37 4.47 -10.11 -2.74
C CYS A 37 4.17 -10.45 -1.27
N VAL A 38 4.18 -9.45 -0.40
CA VAL A 38 3.85 -9.61 1.02
C VAL A 38 2.34 -9.89 1.19
N ASP A 39 1.99 -10.95 1.94
CA ASP A 39 0.62 -11.12 2.46
C ASP A 39 0.34 -10.12 3.57
N ILE A 40 -0.59 -9.20 3.32
CA ILE A 40 -0.95 -8.12 4.24
C ILE A 40 -2.22 -8.45 5.04
N CYS A 41 -2.90 -9.56 4.75
CA CYS A 41 -4.27 -9.82 5.15
C CYS A 41 -4.39 -11.17 5.87
N SER A 42 -4.07 -11.16 7.17
CA SER A 42 -4.19 -12.35 8.05
C SER A 42 -5.63 -12.75 8.39
N ALA A 43 -6.59 -11.81 8.39
CA ALA A 43 -8.00 -12.07 8.68
C ALA A 43 -8.91 -10.91 8.22
N PRO A 44 -10.21 -11.18 7.97
CA PRO A 44 -11.19 -10.14 7.64
C PRO A 44 -11.42 -9.13 8.75
N SER A 45 -11.33 -7.87 8.37
CA SER A 45 -11.40 -6.72 9.27
C SER A 45 -12.44 -5.71 8.80
N ALA A 46 -13.07 -5.03 9.75
CA ALA A 46 -13.90 -3.87 9.47
C ALA A 46 -13.83 -2.89 10.63
N THR A 47 -14.02 -1.63 10.31
CA THR A 47 -14.10 -0.54 11.27
C THR A 47 -15.47 0.09 11.17
N CYS A 48 -16.20 0.14 12.28
CA CYS A 48 -17.37 1.01 12.44
C CYS A 48 -16.95 2.24 13.21
N LEU A 49 -17.17 3.42 12.62
CA LEU A 49 -16.77 4.70 13.20
C LEU A 49 -17.62 5.05 14.43
N THR A 50 -18.87 4.58 14.46
CA THR A 50 -19.75 4.68 15.64
C THR A 50 -20.31 3.32 16.04
N LYS A 51 -21.40 3.33 16.83
CA LYS A 51 -22.14 2.12 17.24
C LYS A 51 -23.36 1.86 16.36
N ASP A 52 -23.31 2.27 15.09
CA ASP A 52 -24.40 2.02 14.16
C ASP A 52 -24.64 0.50 14.03
N PRO A 53 -25.86 0.00 14.35
CA PRO A 53 -26.13 -1.43 14.33
C PRO A 53 -26.05 -2.03 12.92
N THR A 54 -26.26 -1.24 11.88
CA THR A 54 -26.15 -1.67 10.47
C THR A 54 -24.70 -1.96 10.11
N CYS A 55 -23.78 -1.08 10.53
CA CYS A 55 -22.35 -1.31 10.34
C CYS A 55 -21.86 -2.52 11.16
N LEU A 56 -22.25 -2.59 12.44
CA LEU A 56 -21.85 -3.68 13.34
C LEU A 56 -22.39 -5.05 12.90
N ALA A 57 -23.46 -5.08 12.10
CA ALA A 57 -24.05 -6.30 11.57
C ALA A 57 -23.38 -6.79 10.27
N LYS A 58 -22.44 -6.04 9.69
CA LYS A 58 -21.74 -6.43 8.47
C LYS A 58 -20.89 -7.69 8.68
N GLU A 59 -20.92 -8.58 7.70
CA GLU A 59 -20.34 -9.91 7.74
C GLU A 59 -18.87 -9.92 7.26
N LYS A 60 -18.42 -8.84 6.62
CA LYS A 60 -17.05 -8.68 6.07
C LYS A 60 -16.73 -9.70 4.99
N VAL A 61 -17.74 -10.00 4.18
CA VAL A 61 -17.67 -10.92 3.04
C VAL A 61 -17.78 -10.12 1.73
N PRO A 62 -17.27 -10.66 0.62
CA PRO A 62 -17.45 -10.11 -0.72
C PRO A 62 -18.85 -9.59 -0.99
N GLY A 63 -18.94 -8.34 -1.46
CA GLY A 63 -20.21 -7.72 -1.81
C GLY A 63 -21.03 -7.18 -0.63
N ASP A 64 -20.64 -7.45 0.63
CA ASP A 64 -21.29 -6.85 1.79
C ASP A 64 -20.72 -5.47 2.09
N PHE A 65 -20.95 -4.50 1.21
CA PHE A 65 -20.61 -3.09 1.40
C PHE A 65 -21.73 -2.18 0.90
N ASP A 66 -21.72 -0.91 1.27
CA ASP A 66 -22.81 0.03 0.97
C ASP A 66 -22.49 0.91 -0.25
N TYR A 67 -21.22 1.27 -0.45
CA TYR A 67 -20.75 2.06 -1.59
C TYR A 67 -19.27 1.84 -1.87
N LEU A 68 -18.81 2.38 -3.00
CA LEU A 68 -17.41 2.42 -3.40
C LEU A 68 -16.87 3.84 -3.32
N VAL A 69 -15.62 3.96 -2.87
CA VAL A 69 -14.84 5.21 -2.92
C VAL A 69 -13.75 5.06 -3.96
N LEU A 70 -13.79 5.84 -5.03
CA LEU A 70 -12.65 5.99 -5.92
C LEU A 70 -11.70 7.02 -5.30
N GLU A 71 -10.55 6.56 -4.80
CA GLU A 71 -9.47 7.42 -4.35
C GLU A 71 -8.54 7.73 -5.52
N GLN A 72 -8.28 9.02 -5.71
CA GLN A 72 -7.30 9.50 -6.68
C GLN A 72 -6.23 10.32 -5.97
N LEU A 73 -5.00 10.07 -6.37
CA LEU A 73 -3.80 10.69 -5.84
C LEU A 73 -3.26 11.71 -6.85
N PHE A 74 -2.91 12.89 -6.37
CA PHE A 74 -2.17 13.86 -7.17
C PHE A 74 -0.67 13.60 -7.02
N VAL A 75 -0.03 13.05 -8.06
CA VAL A 75 1.36 12.57 -8.01
C VAL A 75 2.36 13.60 -7.47
N PRO A 76 2.33 14.89 -7.87
CA PRO A 76 3.26 15.88 -7.31
C PRO A 76 3.09 16.11 -5.80
N GLN A 77 1.86 15.98 -5.29
CA GLN A 77 1.61 16.04 -3.85
C GLN A 77 2.18 14.81 -3.15
N PHE A 78 1.87 13.61 -3.65
CA PHE A 78 2.42 12.37 -3.12
C PHE A 78 3.94 12.39 -3.02
N CYS A 79 4.61 12.76 -4.12
CA CYS A 79 6.06 12.81 -4.16
C CYS A 79 6.64 13.82 -3.17
N ARG A 80 5.99 14.97 -2.98
CA ARG A 80 6.41 15.96 -1.98
C ARG A 80 6.21 15.44 -0.55
N ASP A 81 5.11 14.75 -0.30
CA ASP A 81 4.76 14.26 1.04
C ASP A 81 5.69 13.09 1.44
N LEU A 82 6.11 12.24 0.49
CA LEU A 82 7.15 11.22 0.73
C LEU A 82 8.49 11.82 1.20
N LEU A 83 8.89 12.99 0.68
CA LEU A 83 10.14 13.64 1.11
C LEU A 83 10.18 13.99 2.59
N VAL A 84 9.00 14.15 3.22
CA VAL A 84 8.87 14.43 4.66
C VAL A 84 8.46 13.20 5.47
N GLY A 85 8.53 12.01 4.87
CA GLY A 85 8.20 10.74 5.54
C GLY A 85 6.69 10.52 5.70
N VAL A 86 5.89 10.98 4.74
CA VAL A 86 4.44 10.75 4.71
C VAL A 86 4.07 10.01 3.43
N ASP A 87 3.61 8.78 3.58
CA ASP A 87 3.01 8.00 2.51
C ASP A 87 1.49 8.05 2.63
N GLY A 88 0.83 8.71 1.68
CA GLY A 88 -0.63 8.79 1.61
C GLY A 88 -1.31 7.49 1.18
N THR A 89 -0.54 6.55 0.63
CA THR A 89 -1.05 5.23 0.21
C THR A 89 -1.00 4.20 1.33
N ILE A 90 -0.13 4.39 2.33
CA ILE A 90 0.01 3.48 3.47
C ILE A 90 0.32 2.06 2.97
N SER A 91 1.18 1.95 1.95
CA SER A 91 1.51 0.67 1.28
C SER A 91 3.01 0.41 1.23
N HIS A 92 3.84 1.45 1.21
CA HIS A 92 5.27 1.31 0.97
C HIS A 92 6.07 1.00 2.26
N GLN A 93 7.23 0.38 2.06
CA GLN A 93 8.25 0.24 3.09
C GLN A 93 9.27 1.40 3.02
N ASN A 94 10.07 1.55 4.08
CA ASN A 94 11.10 2.59 4.24
C ASN A 94 10.59 4.03 4.13
N VAL A 95 9.45 4.35 4.75
CA VAL A 95 8.87 5.71 4.76
C VAL A 95 9.56 6.58 5.82
N ASN A 96 10.78 7.01 5.51
CA ASN A 96 11.56 7.99 6.27
C ASN A 96 11.64 9.34 5.54
N PRO A 97 11.88 10.46 6.25
CA PRO A 97 12.23 11.71 5.59
C PRO A 97 13.49 11.58 4.72
N TYR A 98 13.53 12.33 3.61
CA TYR A 98 14.70 12.44 2.75
C TYR A 98 15.96 12.83 3.56
N PRO A 99 17.15 12.26 3.28
CA PRO A 99 17.49 11.39 2.14
C PRO A 99 17.39 9.90 2.41
N ASN A 100 16.82 9.49 3.55
CA ASN A 100 16.95 8.10 4.01
C ASN A 100 15.76 7.20 3.64
N GLY A 101 14.62 7.79 3.27
CA GLY A 101 13.42 7.04 2.92
C GLY A 101 13.17 6.96 1.41
N THR A 102 12.09 6.27 1.08
CA THR A 102 11.55 6.14 -0.27
C THR A 102 11.24 7.51 -0.88
N VAL A 103 11.58 7.67 -2.16
CA VAL A 103 11.35 8.89 -2.94
C VAL A 103 10.77 8.55 -4.29
N CYS A 104 10.09 9.50 -4.92
CA CYS A 104 9.66 9.30 -6.29
C CYS A 104 10.83 9.27 -7.29
N VAL A 105 10.70 8.40 -8.28
CA VAL A 105 11.50 8.35 -9.50
C VAL A 105 11.14 9.55 -10.38
N PRO A 106 12.09 10.43 -10.73
CA PRO A 106 11.80 11.69 -11.44
C PRO A 106 11.01 11.51 -12.74
N GLU A 107 11.31 10.47 -13.50
CA GLU A 107 10.66 10.17 -14.79
C GLU A 107 9.20 9.72 -14.64
N ARG A 108 8.83 9.20 -13.46
CA ARG A 108 7.46 8.74 -13.14
C ARG A 108 6.67 9.76 -12.33
N ALA A 109 7.32 10.77 -11.75
CA ALA A 109 6.70 11.88 -11.01
C ALA A 109 5.97 12.89 -11.92
N VAL A 110 5.09 12.40 -12.79
CA VAL A 110 4.33 13.20 -13.76
C VAL A 110 3.22 14.02 -13.09
N SER A 111 2.97 15.24 -13.56
CA SER A 111 1.92 16.10 -12.99
C SER A 111 0.52 15.70 -13.50
N LYS A 112 -0.11 14.74 -12.82
CA LYS A 112 -1.50 14.32 -13.08
C LYS A 112 -2.15 13.71 -11.85
N LEU A 113 -3.48 13.59 -11.89
CA LEU A 113 -4.23 12.71 -11.01
C LEU A 113 -4.08 11.27 -11.51
N THR A 114 -3.84 10.35 -10.59
CA THR A 114 -3.74 8.91 -10.82
C THR A 114 -4.70 8.18 -9.90
N ILE A 115 -5.06 6.95 -10.25
CA ILE A 115 -5.75 6.03 -9.34
C ILE A 115 -4.81 5.74 -8.17
N HIS A 116 -5.37 5.67 -6.97
CA HIS A 116 -4.76 5.04 -5.80
C HIS A 116 -5.50 3.75 -5.47
N GLY A 117 -6.83 3.77 -5.48
CA GLY A 117 -7.61 2.57 -5.22
C GLY A 117 -9.11 2.82 -5.36
N LEU A 118 -9.86 1.72 -5.30
CA LEU A 118 -11.32 1.72 -5.29
C LEU A 118 -11.77 0.90 -4.08
N TRP A 119 -12.45 1.52 -3.13
CA TRP A 119 -12.58 0.95 -1.79
C TRP A 119 -14.02 0.67 -1.41
N PRO A 120 -14.37 -0.58 -1.05
CA PRO A 120 -15.62 -0.93 -0.41
C PRO A 120 -15.76 -0.26 0.95
N ASN A 121 -16.86 0.48 1.12
CA ASN A 121 -17.14 1.20 2.35
C ASN A 121 -18.54 0.91 2.88
N TYR A 122 -18.70 1.14 4.18
CA TYR A 122 -19.99 1.17 4.86
C TYR A 122 -20.43 2.61 5.09
N ASN A 123 -21.72 2.83 5.28
CA ASN A 123 -22.27 4.16 5.60
C ASN A 123 -21.68 4.77 6.88
N ASP A 124 -21.22 3.94 7.83
CA ASP A 124 -20.58 4.36 9.07
C ASP A 124 -19.27 3.60 9.32
N GLY A 125 -18.53 3.27 8.26
CA GLY A 125 -17.37 2.42 8.39
C GLY A 125 -16.71 2.01 7.09
N TYR A 126 -15.81 1.04 7.19
CA TYR A 126 -15.12 0.45 6.04
C TYR A 126 -14.72 -0.98 6.34
N VAL A 127 -14.46 -1.73 5.28
CA VAL A 127 -14.04 -3.13 5.34
C VAL A 127 -12.69 -3.30 4.66
N SER A 128 -11.91 -4.25 5.16
CA SER A 128 -10.63 -4.61 4.56
C SER A 128 -10.31 -6.08 4.76
N CYS A 129 -9.50 -6.64 3.86
CA CYS A 129 -9.06 -8.03 3.90
C CYS A 129 -10.21 -9.05 3.92
N CYS A 130 -11.30 -8.80 3.18
CA CYS A 130 -12.44 -9.71 3.17
C CYS A 130 -12.02 -11.13 2.83
N ASN A 131 -12.72 -12.11 3.40
CA ASN A 131 -12.48 -13.51 3.03
C ASN A 131 -13.27 -13.81 1.74
N PRO A 132 -12.61 -14.05 0.60
CA PRO A 132 -13.33 -14.23 -0.66
C PRO A 132 -14.28 -15.43 -0.63
N SER A 133 -13.91 -16.54 0.04
CA SER A 133 -14.83 -17.61 0.44
C SER A 133 -14.16 -18.62 1.38
N ASP A 134 -14.90 -19.62 1.86
CA ASP A 134 -14.32 -20.79 2.54
C ASP A 134 -13.40 -21.65 1.64
N THR A 135 -13.42 -21.41 0.33
CA THR A 135 -12.75 -22.25 -0.70
C THR A 135 -11.73 -21.50 -1.55
N VAL A 136 -11.61 -20.19 -1.35
CA VAL A 136 -10.72 -19.30 -2.10
C VAL A 136 -9.91 -18.61 -1.04
N GLU A 137 -8.61 -18.85 -1.05
CA GLU A 137 -7.71 -18.23 -0.08
C GLU A 137 -7.43 -16.79 -0.51
N ASN A 138 -7.12 -15.95 0.47
CA ASN A 138 -6.48 -14.68 0.19
C ASN A 138 -5.03 -14.98 -0.17
N ASP A 139 -4.72 -15.00 -1.46
CA ASP A 139 -3.36 -15.18 -1.96
C ASP A 139 -2.82 -13.85 -2.51
N PRO A 140 -1.61 -13.43 -2.09
CA PRO A 140 -0.91 -12.34 -2.75
C PRO A 140 -0.68 -12.63 -4.23
N TYR A 141 -0.43 -11.59 -5.02
CA TYR A 141 -0.03 -11.78 -6.40
C TYR A 141 1.25 -12.62 -6.54
N ASP A 142 1.19 -13.62 -7.42
CA ASP A 142 2.37 -14.14 -8.09
C ASP A 142 2.75 -13.14 -9.19
N ALA A 143 3.69 -12.24 -8.88
CA ALA A 143 3.99 -11.10 -9.76
C ALA A 143 4.49 -11.54 -11.14
N VAL A 144 5.21 -12.67 -11.20
CA VAL A 144 5.67 -13.25 -12.47
C VAL A 144 4.46 -13.70 -13.28
N LYS A 145 3.61 -14.57 -12.73
CA LYS A 145 2.41 -15.05 -13.44
C LYS A 145 1.47 -13.92 -13.82
N PHE A 146 1.23 -12.96 -12.92
CA PHE A 146 0.38 -11.81 -13.22
C PHE A 146 0.94 -11.02 -14.40
N SER A 147 2.24 -10.72 -14.41
CA SER A 147 2.87 -9.98 -15.51
C SER A 147 2.81 -10.72 -16.85
N GLU A 148 2.86 -12.05 -16.83
CA GLU A 148 2.77 -12.89 -18.04
C GLU A 148 1.33 -13.00 -18.54
N ASN A 149 0.37 -13.25 -17.65
CA ASN A 149 -1.03 -13.51 -18.00
C ASN A 149 -1.81 -12.21 -18.26
N GLN A 150 -1.48 -11.13 -17.56
CA GLN A 150 -2.20 -9.85 -17.56
C GLN A 150 -1.35 -8.71 -18.14
N ALA A 151 -0.44 -9.00 -19.07
CA ALA A 151 0.48 -8.02 -19.63
C ALA A 151 -0.22 -6.73 -20.17
N THR A 152 -1.39 -6.88 -20.79
CA THR A 152 -2.18 -5.74 -21.29
C THR A 152 -2.73 -4.89 -20.14
N LEU A 153 -3.35 -5.53 -19.15
CA LEU A 153 -3.86 -4.83 -17.96
C LEU A 153 -2.72 -4.15 -17.21
N LEU A 154 -1.60 -4.83 -16.99
CA LEU A 154 -0.44 -4.27 -16.31
C LEU A 154 0.07 -3.02 -17.03
N ALA A 155 0.10 -3.03 -18.36
CA ALA A 155 0.46 -1.84 -19.14
C ALA A 155 -0.54 -0.68 -18.92
N GLU A 156 -1.85 -0.96 -18.91
CA GLU A 156 -2.89 0.05 -18.66
C GLU A 156 -2.82 0.61 -17.23
N MET A 157 -2.61 -0.26 -16.24
CA MET A 157 -2.37 0.14 -14.84
C MET A 157 -1.16 1.07 -14.74
N GLY A 158 -0.06 0.75 -15.45
CA GLY A 158 1.12 1.61 -15.53
C GLY A 158 0.86 3.02 -16.10
N GLU A 159 -0.23 3.21 -16.85
CA GLU A 159 -0.62 4.53 -17.35
C GLU A 159 -1.57 5.28 -16.43
N LYS A 160 -2.46 4.56 -15.72
CA LYS A 160 -3.61 5.13 -14.99
C LYS A 160 -3.50 5.06 -13.47
N TRP A 161 -2.76 4.09 -12.95
CA TRP A 161 -2.54 3.78 -11.54
C TRP A 161 -1.04 3.78 -11.25
N ILE A 162 -0.41 4.93 -11.42
CA ILE A 162 1.03 5.08 -11.28
C ILE A 162 1.39 5.16 -9.81
N ASP A 163 2.23 4.22 -9.38
CA ASP A 163 3.17 4.47 -8.31
C ASP A 163 4.43 5.13 -8.90
N ALA A 164 4.69 6.34 -8.42
CA ALA A 164 5.85 7.13 -8.82
C ALA A 164 7.09 6.81 -7.99
N SER A 165 7.00 6.00 -6.94
CA SER A 165 8.11 5.58 -6.09
C SER A 165 8.81 4.30 -6.58
N ALA A 166 8.10 3.43 -7.28
CA ALA A 166 8.67 2.27 -7.96
C ALA A 166 9.37 2.63 -9.30
N ASP A 167 10.45 1.92 -9.63
CA ASP A 167 11.23 2.11 -10.87
C ASP A 167 10.47 1.68 -12.13
N SER A 168 9.56 0.72 -11.99
CA SER A 168 8.82 0.15 -13.11
C SER A 168 7.39 -0.19 -12.70
N THR A 169 6.52 -0.40 -13.69
CA THR A 169 5.15 -0.87 -13.43
C THR A 169 5.14 -2.31 -12.90
N TYR A 170 6.14 -3.11 -13.25
CA TYR A 170 6.31 -4.44 -12.66
C TYR A 170 6.64 -4.31 -11.18
N ASP A 171 7.55 -3.41 -10.81
CA ASP A 171 7.96 -3.14 -9.43
C ASP A 171 6.77 -2.67 -8.57
N THR A 172 5.84 -1.93 -9.17
CA THR A 172 4.59 -1.49 -8.54
C THR A 172 3.66 -2.64 -8.12
N LEU A 173 3.78 -3.84 -8.71
CA LEU A 173 2.88 -4.97 -8.43
C LEU A 173 2.81 -5.28 -6.94
N CYS A 174 3.94 -5.48 -6.28
CA CYS A 174 3.94 -5.80 -4.86
C CYS A 174 3.90 -4.56 -3.97
N GLU A 175 4.26 -3.37 -4.46
CA GLU A 175 4.24 -2.15 -3.65
C GLU A 175 2.79 -1.68 -3.38
N ILE A 176 2.02 -1.37 -4.43
CA ILE A 176 0.67 -0.81 -4.26
C ILE A 176 -0.44 -1.71 -4.81
N TYR A 177 -0.22 -2.43 -5.93
CA TYR A 177 -1.32 -3.15 -6.58
C TYR A 177 -1.81 -4.33 -5.76
N ASP A 178 -0.87 -5.13 -5.26
CA ASP A 178 -1.14 -6.26 -4.39
C ASP A 178 -1.73 -5.81 -3.03
N HIS A 179 -1.19 -4.73 -2.44
CA HIS A 179 -1.75 -4.13 -1.23
C HIS A 179 -3.23 -3.77 -1.42
N GLU A 180 -3.52 -3.02 -2.49
CA GLU A 180 -4.87 -2.52 -2.75
C GLU A 180 -5.82 -3.66 -3.14
N PHE A 181 -5.33 -4.67 -3.83
CA PHE A 181 -6.10 -5.87 -4.15
C PHE A 181 -6.45 -6.68 -2.89
N GLN A 182 -5.46 -7.07 -2.09
CA GLN A 182 -5.71 -7.87 -0.89
C GLN A 182 -6.61 -7.12 0.11
N LYS A 183 -6.32 -5.84 0.33
CA LYS A 183 -7.06 -5.04 1.32
C LYS A 183 -8.46 -4.68 0.86
N HIS A 184 -8.66 -4.33 -0.42
CA HIS A 184 -9.92 -3.78 -0.92
C HIS A 184 -10.55 -4.61 -2.03
N GLY A 185 -9.76 -5.09 -2.99
CA GLY A 185 -10.23 -5.89 -4.13
C GLY A 185 -10.95 -7.18 -3.71
N LEU A 186 -10.44 -7.90 -2.70
CA LEU A 186 -11.09 -9.11 -2.17
C LEU A 186 -12.50 -8.89 -1.59
N CYS A 187 -12.84 -7.64 -1.26
CA CYS A 187 -14.15 -7.29 -0.74
C CYS A 187 -15.20 -7.07 -1.84
N TYR A 188 -14.80 -7.08 -3.12
CA TYR A 188 -15.75 -7.05 -4.22
C TYR A 188 -16.45 -8.39 -4.38
N ALA A 189 -17.71 -8.37 -4.81
CA ALA A 189 -18.42 -9.58 -5.22
C ALA A 189 -17.79 -10.15 -6.50
N ALA A 190 -16.75 -10.98 -6.35
CA ALA A 190 -16.10 -11.68 -7.44
C ALA A 190 -17.07 -12.66 -8.13
N GLN A 191 -16.84 -12.97 -9.40
CA GLN A 191 -17.52 -14.06 -10.13
C GLN A 191 -17.06 -15.44 -9.63
N GLY A 192 -17.31 -15.77 -8.36
CA GLY A 192 -16.81 -16.98 -7.73
C GLY A 192 -15.33 -16.89 -7.37
N ALA A 193 -14.56 -17.92 -7.71
CA ALA A 193 -13.17 -18.13 -7.26
C ALA A 193 -12.08 -17.50 -8.14
N ASP A 194 -12.46 -16.81 -9.21
CA ASP A 194 -11.50 -16.19 -10.13
C ASP A 194 -11.10 -14.80 -9.61
N LEU A 195 -10.14 -14.81 -8.68
CA LEU A 195 -9.58 -13.61 -8.06
C LEU A 195 -8.86 -12.71 -9.07
N GLU A 196 -8.24 -13.31 -10.09
CA GLU A 196 -7.56 -12.59 -11.17
C GLU A 196 -8.61 -11.81 -11.97
N ALA A 197 -9.71 -12.44 -12.39
CA ALA A 197 -10.83 -11.76 -13.05
C ALA A 197 -11.59 -10.76 -12.17
N ALA A 198 -11.49 -10.86 -10.83
CA ALA A 198 -12.06 -9.90 -9.90
C ALA A 198 -11.15 -8.68 -9.64
N ALA A 199 -9.84 -8.84 -9.88
CA ALA A 199 -8.86 -7.76 -9.87
C ALA A 199 -8.89 -6.91 -11.15
N VAL A 200 -9.61 -7.35 -12.20
CA VAL A 200 -9.74 -6.69 -13.51
C VAL A 200 -11.10 -6.04 -13.73
#